data_AF-V9IGH5-F1
#
_entry.id   AF-V9IGH5-F1
#
_cell.length_a   1.000
_cell.length_b   1.000
_cell.length_c   1.000
_cell.angle_alpha   90.00
_cell.angle_beta   90.00
_cell.angle_gamma   90.00
#
_symmetry.space_group_name_H-M   'P 1'
#
loop_
_entity.id
_entity.type
_entity.pdbx_description
1 polymer ?
#
loop_
_entity_poly.entity_id
_entity_poly.type
_entity_poly.pdbx_seq_one_letter_code
_entity_poly.pdbx_strand_id
1 'polypeptide(L)'
;MEAHYPIPEEFNEWRNVPLDGKINEILKIILEIRSIMGNINKKLNLEIHIIISKSEDFNFYNDVINLIKGGCKIFNIFIFLEKNYIEYKNSVCHSYSPTCTISIVIEDLSILKELEKKILNKTITQNN
;
A
#
# COMPACT_ATOMS: atom_id res chain seq x y z
N MET A 1 -40.57 17.71 2.52
CA MET A 1 -39.92 17.89 1.22
C MET A 1 -39.31 16.57 0.84
N GLU A 2 -39.75 15.96 -0.26
CA GLU A 2 -39.08 14.80 -0.84
C GLU A 2 -37.91 15.30 -1.67
N ALA A 3 -36.71 14.74 -1.45
CA ALA A 3 -35.56 15.06 -2.27
C ALA A 3 -35.80 14.54 -3.70
N HIS A 4 -35.36 15.31 -4.70
CA HIS A 4 -35.43 14.88 -6.09
C HIS A 4 -34.50 13.68 -6.32
N TYR A 5 -34.89 12.78 -7.22
CA TYR A 5 -34.06 11.65 -7.59
C TYR A 5 -32.80 12.16 -8.32
N PRO A 6 -31.60 11.60 -8.04
CA PRO A 6 -30.36 12.08 -8.65
C PRO A 6 -30.40 11.99 -10.18
N ILE A 7 -29.87 13.02 -10.86
CA ILE A 7 -29.73 13.03 -12.32
C ILE A 7 -28.26 12.82 -12.73
N PRO A 8 -27.98 12.17 -13.89
CA PRO A 8 -26.61 11.87 -14.32
C PRO A 8 -25.68 13.09 -14.41
N GLU A 9 -26.23 14.28 -14.67
CA GLU A 9 -25.49 15.53 -14.78
C GLU A 9 -24.88 15.94 -13.43
N GLU A 10 -25.59 15.72 -12.31
CA GLU A 10 -25.08 15.98 -10.96
C GLU A 10 -23.84 15.13 -10.65
N PHE A 11 -23.78 13.91 -11.19
CA PHE A 11 -22.60 13.06 -11.05
C PHE A 11 -21.39 13.64 -11.77
N ASN A 12 -21.56 14.21 -12.95
CA ASN A 12 -20.46 14.82 -13.71
C ASN A 12 -19.92 16.09 -13.03
N GLU A 13 -20.78 16.84 -12.34
CA GLU A 13 -20.35 18.04 -11.61
C GLU A 13 -19.49 17.70 -10.38
N TRP A 14 -19.82 16.64 -9.65
CA TRP A 14 -19.13 16.32 -8.40
C TRP A 14 -18.01 15.29 -8.56
N ARG A 15 -17.92 14.63 -9.71
CA ARG A 15 -16.88 13.64 -9.97
C ARG A 15 -15.51 14.29 -10.08
N ASN A 16 -14.59 13.83 -9.24
CA ASN A 16 -13.18 14.19 -9.33
C ASN A 16 -12.38 13.01 -9.91
N VAL A 17 -12.25 12.97 -11.23
CA VAL A 17 -11.54 11.88 -11.95
C VAL A 17 -10.08 11.70 -11.48
N PRO A 18 -9.29 12.77 -11.25
CA PRO A 18 -7.95 12.62 -10.68
C PRO A 18 -7.94 11.95 -9.31
N LEU A 19 -8.89 12.28 -8.43
CA LEU A 19 -9.00 11.68 -7.11
C LEU A 19 -9.41 10.20 -7.20
N ASP A 20 -10.36 9.86 -8.07
CA ASP A 20 -10.75 8.47 -8.34
C ASP A 20 -9.53 7.62 -8.72
N GLY A 21 -8.67 8.15 -9.60
CA GLY A 21 -7.43 7.51 -10.02
C GLY A 21 -6.47 7.28 -8.85
N LYS A 22 -6.26 8.30 -8.00
CA LYS A 22 -5.42 8.18 -6.80
C LYS A 22 -5.96 7.16 -5.81
N ILE A 23 -7.26 7.17 -5.54
CA ILE A 23 -7.91 6.19 -4.64
C ILE A 23 -7.79 4.78 -5.20
N ASN A 24 -7.95 4.60 -6.52
CA ASN A 24 -7.78 3.30 -7.15
C ASN A 24 -6.35 2.75 -6.96
N GLU A 25 -5.32 3.60 -7.06
CA GLU A 25 -3.94 3.18 -6.75
C GLU A 25 -3.76 2.77 -5.29
N ILE A 26 -4.39 3.48 -4.34
CA ILE A 26 -4.38 3.08 -2.92
C ILE A 26 -5.03 1.72 -2.72
N LEU A 27 -6.16 1.45 -3.38
CA LEU A 27 -6.83 0.15 -3.31
C LEU A 27 -5.94 -0.97 -3.86
N LYS A 28 -5.23 -0.73 -4.97
CA LYS A 28 -4.27 -1.70 -5.51
C LYS A 28 -3.12 -1.98 -4.55
N ILE A 29 -2.58 -0.96 -3.88
CA ILE A 29 -1.53 -1.15 -2.85
C ILE A 29 -2.06 -1.98 -1.68
N ILE A 30 -3.28 -1.72 -1.22
CA ILE A 30 -3.91 -2.52 -0.16
C ILE A 30 -4.00 -3.99 -0.59
N LEU A 31 -4.44 -4.25 -1.83
CA LEU A 31 -4.51 -5.61 -2.37
C LEU A 31 -3.12 -6.25 -2.49
N GLU A 32 -2.12 -5.48 -2.90
CA GLU A 32 -0.74 -5.93 -3.03
C GLU A 32 -0.16 -6.34 -1.67
N ILE A 33 -0.27 -5.47 -0.67
CA ILE A 33 0.13 -5.76 0.71
C ILE A 33 -0.57 -7.04 1.20
N ARG A 34 -1.88 -7.16 1.00
CA ARG A 34 -2.63 -8.36 1.41
C ARG A 34 -2.18 -9.62 0.68
N SER A 35 -1.82 -9.51 -0.59
CA SER A 35 -1.30 -10.61 -1.39
C SER A 35 0.04 -11.08 -0.83
N ILE A 36 0.97 -10.16 -0.56
CA ILE A 36 2.29 -10.47 0.02
C ILE A 36 2.13 -11.05 1.43
N MET A 37 1.23 -10.50 2.24
CA MET A 37 0.98 -10.95 3.61
C MET A 37 0.08 -12.20 3.72
N GLY A 38 -0.46 -12.70 2.61
CA GLY A 38 -1.28 -13.91 2.62
C GLY A 38 -0.54 -15.10 3.23
N ASN A 39 -1.18 -15.81 4.15
CA ASN A 39 -0.65 -16.95 4.92
C ASN A 39 0.40 -16.62 6.00
N ILE A 40 0.75 -15.34 6.19
CA ILE A 40 1.61 -14.92 7.30
C ILE A 40 0.76 -14.67 8.54
N ASN A 41 1.21 -15.19 9.69
CA ASN A 41 0.50 -15.01 10.95
C ASN A 41 0.49 -13.53 11.38
N LYS A 42 -0.68 -12.90 11.38
CA LYS A 42 -0.83 -11.48 11.74
C LYS A 42 -0.58 -11.17 13.22
N LYS A 43 -0.39 -12.17 14.09
CA LYS A 43 -0.01 -11.96 15.50
C LYS A 43 1.47 -11.57 15.67
N LEU A 44 2.24 -11.63 14.59
CA LEU A 44 3.63 -11.20 14.58
C LEU A 44 3.70 -9.67 14.64
N ASN A 45 4.66 -9.15 15.39
CA ASN A 45 4.95 -7.72 15.41
C ASN A 45 5.66 -7.34 14.11
N LEU A 46 4.89 -7.17 13.05
CA LEU A 46 5.37 -6.77 11.73
C LEU A 46 5.06 -5.30 11.50
N GLU A 47 5.94 -4.63 10.76
CA GLU A 47 5.76 -3.25 10.33
C GLU A 47 5.78 -3.20 8.81
N ILE A 48 4.95 -2.33 8.24
CA ILE A 48 4.93 -2.07 6.80
C ILE A 48 5.30 -0.61 6.58
N HIS A 49 6.37 -0.41 5.84
CA HIS A 49 6.86 0.90 5.45
C HIS A 49 6.53 1.11 3.98
N ILE A 50 5.68 2.09 3.69
CA ILE A 50 5.37 2.53 2.33
C ILE A 50 6.31 3.70 2.03
N ILE A 51 7.24 3.49 1.10
CA ILE A 51 8.31 4.42 0.77
C ILE A 51 7.95 5.09 -0.56
N ILE A 52 7.80 6.41 -0.54
CA ILE A 52 7.34 7.21 -1.68
C ILE A 52 8.44 8.16 -2.13
N SER A 53 8.70 8.22 -3.44
CA SER A 53 9.74 9.10 -3.99
C SER A 53 9.26 10.54 -4.25
N LYS A 54 7.96 10.74 -4.49
CA LYS A 54 7.34 12.05 -4.78
C LYS A 54 6.69 12.69 -3.55
N SER A 55 6.95 13.98 -3.32
CA SER A 55 6.39 14.68 -2.17
C SER A 55 4.88 14.88 -2.21
N GLU A 56 4.30 15.08 -3.41
CA GLU A 56 2.85 15.25 -3.56
C GLU A 56 2.10 13.97 -3.18
N ASP A 57 2.65 12.82 -3.55
CA ASP A 57 2.09 11.51 -3.23
C ASP A 57 2.25 11.21 -1.73
N PHE A 58 3.38 11.56 -1.12
CA PHE A 58 3.59 11.39 0.31
C PHE A 58 2.50 12.05 1.17
N ASN A 59 2.15 13.31 0.87
CA ASN A 59 1.10 14.02 1.61
C ASN A 59 -0.25 13.30 1.45
N PHE A 60 -0.61 12.95 0.22
CA PHE A 60 -1.86 12.25 -0.06
C PHE A 60 -1.95 10.89 0.66
N TYR A 61 -0.87 10.11 0.66
CA TYR A 61 -0.84 8.81 1.35
C TYR A 61 -1.03 8.98 2.85
N ASN A 62 -0.46 10.04 3.45
CA ASN A 62 -0.67 10.35 4.86
C ASN A 62 -2.12 10.72 5.15
N ASP A 63 -2.78 11.48 4.27
CA ASP A 63 -4.20 11.83 4.43
C ASP A 63 -5.11 10.57 4.43
N VAL A 64 -4.74 9.54 3.66
CA VAL A 64 -5.52 8.30 3.52
C VAL A 64 -4.93 7.11 4.29
N ILE A 65 -3.97 7.32 5.20
CA ILE A 65 -3.27 6.22 5.89
C ILE A 65 -4.23 5.27 6.63
N ASN A 66 -5.32 5.81 7.19
CA ASN A 66 -6.30 5.01 7.92
C ASN A 66 -7.08 4.06 7.00
N LEU A 67 -7.31 4.46 5.74
CA LEU A 67 -7.90 3.58 4.72
C LEU A 67 -6.94 2.41 4.42
N ILE A 68 -5.63 2.69 4.32
CA ILE A 68 -4.61 1.67 4.10
C ILE A 68 -4.55 0.70 5.29
N LYS A 69 -4.44 1.21 6.51
CA LYS A 69 -4.41 0.41 7.74
C LYS A 69 -5.66 -0.47 7.87
N GLY A 70 -6.84 0.12 7.67
CA GLY A 70 -8.11 -0.60 7.70
C GLY A 70 -8.22 -1.67 6.61
N GLY A 71 -7.83 -1.33 5.38
CA GLY A 71 -7.85 -2.25 4.24
C GLY A 71 -6.92 -3.45 4.41
N CYS A 72 -5.73 -3.24 4.97
CA CYS A 72 -4.75 -4.29 5.24
C CYS A 72 -5.06 -5.10 6.51
N LYS A 73 -5.82 -4.51 7.45
CA LYS A 73 -5.98 -4.98 8.84
C LYS A 73 -4.63 -5.10 9.56
N ILE A 74 -3.78 -4.09 9.38
CA ILE A 74 -2.44 -3.97 9.98
C ILE A 74 -2.31 -2.52 10.43
N PHE A 75 -2.02 -2.28 11.72
CA PHE A 75 -1.97 -0.93 12.29
C PHE A 75 -0.58 -0.30 12.26
N ASN A 76 0.46 -1.14 12.24
CA ASN A 76 1.88 -0.73 12.14
C ASN A 76 2.26 -0.47 10.69
N ILE A 77 1.54 0.45 10.04
CA ILE A 77 1.87 0.95 8.69
C ILE A 77 2.34 2.39 8.83
N PHE A 78 3.49 2.67 8.24
CA PHE A 78 4.14 3.97 8.22
C PHE A 78 4.45 4.37 6.78
N ILE A 79 4.41 5.68 6.50
CA ILE A 79 4.73 6.23 5.19
C ILE A 79 5.99 7.07 5.31
N PHE A 80 6.93 6.87 4.41
CA PHE A 80 8.20 7.57 4.38
C PHE A 80 8.44 8.21 3.02
N LEU A 81 9.10 9.37 3.02
CA LEU A 81 9.77 9.86 1.82
C LEU A 81 11.07 9.11 1.63
N GLU A 82 11.34 8.66 0.41
CA GLU A 82 12.53 7.87 0.05
C GLU A 82 13.83 8.53 0.53
N LYS A 83 13.99 9.84 0.31
CA LYS A 83 15.15 10.63 0.75
C LYS A 83 15.42 10.61 2.27
N ASN A 84 14.41 10.26 3.06
CA ASN A 84 14.47 10.23 4.52
C ASN A 84 14.41 8.79 5.07
N TYR A 85 14.35 7.79 4.21
CA TYR A 85 14.21 6.40 4.62
C TYR A 85 15.57 5.74 4.80
N ILE A 86 15.73 5.02 5.91
CA ILE A 86 16.89 4.17 6.17
C ILE A 86 16.38 2.74 6.15
N GLU A 87 16.95 1.91 5.28
CA GLU A 87 16.56 0.52 5.13
C GLU A 87 16.94 -0.30 6.37
N TYR A 88 16.00 -1.13 6.82
CA TYR A 88 16.19 -1.99 7.99
C TYR A 88 16.79 -3.34 7.55
N LYS A 89 17.78 -3.84 8.31
CA LYS A 89 18.45 -5.12 8.02
C LYS A 89 17.49 -6.32 8.02
N ASN A 90 16.44 -6.24 8.81
CA ASN A 90 15.40 -7.26 8.97
C ASN A 90 14.14 -6.87 8.19
N SER A 91 14.32 -6.42 6.94
CA SER A 91 13.23 -6.04 6.07
C SER A 91 13.35 -6.66 4.69
N VAL A 92 12.20 -6.88 4.06
CA VAL A 92 12.12 -7.27 2.64
C VAL A 92 11.44 -6.16 1.87
N CYS A 93 12.11 -5.68 0.82
CA CYS A 93 11.59 -4.64 -0.05
C CYS A 93 10.92 -5.26 -1.29
N HIS A 94 9.76 -4.70 -1.64
CA HIS A 94 9.02 -5.00 -2.86
C HIS A 94 8.74 -3.70 -3.61
N SER A 95 9.34 -3.56 -4.79
CA SER A 95 9.05 -2.42 -5.67
C SER A 95 7.67 -2.62 -6.31
N TYR A 96 6.68 -1.85 -5.83
CA TYR A 96 5.31 -1.90 -6.35
C TYR A 96 5.16 -1.05 -7.62
N SER A 97 5.81 0.12 -7.63
CA SER A 97 5.88 0.99 -8.80
C SER A 97 7.20 1.79 -8.79
N PRO A 98 7.57 2.48 -9.88
CA PRO A 98 8.79 3.31 -9.92
C PRO A 98 8.86 4.40 -8.85
N THR A 99 7.74 4.72 -8.19
CA THR A 99 7.66 5.77 -7.17
C THR A 99 7.18 5.28 -5.81
N CYS A 100 6.93 3.98 -5.66
CA CYS A 100 6.41 3.38 -4.45
C CYS A 100 7.04 2.01 -4.18
N THR A 101 7.73 1.91 -3.06
CA THR A 101 8.31 0.66 -2.55
C THR A 101 7.63 0.28 -1.24
N ILE A 102 7.31 -1.00 -1.08
CA ILE A 102 6.75 -1.55 0.15
C ILE A 102 7.87 -2.33 0.84
N SER A 103 8.28 -1.88 2.02
CA SER A 103 9.25 -2.58 2.86
C SER A 103 8.52 -3.22 4.04
N ILE A 104 8.71 -4.52 4.24
CA ILE A 104 8.09 -5.28 5.32
C ILE A 104 9.17 -5.60 6.34
N VAL A 105 9.06 -5.02 7.53
CA VAL A 105 10.00 -5.23 8.64
C VAL A 105 9.43 -6.29 9.57
N ILE A 106 10.26 -7.30 9.89
CA ILE A 106 9.88 -8.40 10.76
C ILE A 106 11.10 -8.93 11.51
N GLU A 107 10.94 -9.27 12.79
CA GLU A 107 12.03 -9.82 13.60
C GLU A 107 12.30 -11.30 13.31
N ASP A 108 11.27 -12.04 12.91
CA ASP A 108 11.38 -13.47 12.63
C ASP A 108 12.06 -13.73 11.28
N LEU A 109 13.31 -14.18 11.34
CA LEU A 109 14.15 -14.50 10.18
C LEU A 109 13.61 -15.65 9.32
N SER A 110 12.82 -16.57 9.88
CA SER A 110 12.24 -17.67 9.11
C SER A 110 11.16 -17.15 8.17
N ILE A 111 10.35 -16.22 8.67
CA ILE A 111 9.27 -15.58 7.93
C ILE A 111 9.81 -14.54 6.95
N LEU A 112 10.87 -13.83 7.34
CA LEU A 112 11.61 -12.94 6.42
C LEU A 112 12.04 -13.69 5.15
N LYS A 113 12.65 -14.88 5.31
CA LYS A 113 13.06 -15.72 4.17
C LYS A 113 11.89 -16.24 3.36
N GLU A 114 10.76 -16.52 3.99
CA GLU A 114 9.53 -16.90 3.28
C GLU A 114 8.99 -15.74 2.43
N LEU A 115 8.97 -14.53 3.00
CA LEU A 115 8.58 -13.29 2.32
C LEU A 115 9.47 -12.99 1.12
N GLU A 116 10.79 -13.10 1.27
CA GLU A 116 11.76 -12.93 0.18
C GLU A 116 11.45 -13.86 -0.99
N LYS A 117 11.26 -15.16 -0.71
CA LYS A 117 10.91 -16.15 -1.75
C LYS A 117 9.58 -15.82 -2.42
N LYS A 118 8.58 -15.41 -1.64
CA LYS A 118 7.25 -15.07 -2.14
C LYS A 118 7.28 -13.86 -3.07
N ILE A 119 8.00 -12.81 -2.68
CA ILE A 119 8.19 -11.60 -3.49
C ILE A 119 8.93 -11.96 -4.77
N LEU A 120 10.03 -12.72 -4.68
CA LEU A 120 10.81 -13.16 -5.84
C LEU A 120 9.96 -13.95 -6.85
N ASN A 121 9.19 -14.94 -6.38
CA ASN A 121 8.32 -15.75 -7.24
C ASN A 121 7.25 -14.88 -7.93
N LYS A 122 6.73 -13.87 -7.23
CA LYS A 122 5.73 -12.96 -7.78
C LYS A 122 6.30 -12.09 -8.89
N THR A 123 7.51 -11.55 -8.70
CA THR A 123 8.22 -10.77 -9.73
C THR A 123 8.52 -11.61 -10.98
N ILE A 124 8.89 -12.89 -10.82
CA ILE A 124 9.12 -13.80 -11.96
C ILE A 124 7.82 -14.04 -12.74
N THR A 125 6.69 -14.19 -12.04
CA THR A 125 5.39 -14.48 -12.68
C THR A 125 4.81 -13.28 -13.43
N GLN A 126 5.20 -12.05 -13.08
CA GLN A 126 4.75 -10.83 -13.75
C GLN A 126 5.55 -10.50 -15.03
N ASN A 127 6.73 -11.13 -15.21
CA ASN A 127 7.62 -10.90 -16.35
C ASN A 127 7.51 -11.97 -17.46
N ASN A 128 6.67 -12.99 -17.27
CA ASN A 128 6.37 -14.05 -18.24
C ASN A 128 4.95 -13.88 -18.80
#